data_AF-A0A7J9TH88-F1
#
_entry.id   AF-A0A7J9TH88-F1
#
_cell.length_a   1.000
_cell.length_b   1.000
_cell.length_c   1.000
_cell.angle_alpha   90.00
_cell.angle_beta   90.00
_cell.angle_gamma   90.00
#
_symmetry.space_group_name_H-M   'P 1'
#
loop_
_entity.id
_entity.type
_entity.pdbx_description
1 polymer ?
#
loop_
_entity_poly.entity_id
_entity_poly.type
_entity_poly.pdbx_seq_one_letter_code
_entity_poly.pdbx_strand_id
1 'polypeptide(L)'
;QLEAAFSCRLGVVVGDSRTQPMRLGCVGIALGCSGLRPVEDARGSKDLFGKELTITSKATADNLVSAARLIMGEAGEGIPAVVVRGLEGIEDGNCEIPIFSKDECMYYSNIAH
;
A
#
# COMPACT_ATOMS: atom_id res chain seq x y z
N GLN A 1 17.74 -9.47 -6.88
CA GLN A 1 18.82 -8.63 -7.45
C GLN A 1 19.29 -7.58 -6.45
N LEU A 2 18.41 -6.69 -5.97
CA LEU A 2 18.77 -5.66 -4.97
C LEU A 2 19.30 -6.26 -3.67
N GLU A 3 18.62 -7.27 -3.12
CA GLU A 3 19.07 -7.92 -1.87
C GLU A 3 20.47 -8.54 -1.99
N ALA A 4 20.79 -9.14 -3.14
CA ALA A 4 22.13 -9.67 -3.40
C ALA A 4 23.19 -8.56 -3.54
N ALA A 5 22.82 -7.42 -4.15
CA ALA A 5 23.73 -6.28 -4.32
C ALA A 5 24.02 -5.57 -3.00
N PHE A 6 23.05 -5.51 -2.08
CA PHE A 6 23.15 -4.75 -0.83
C PHE A 6 23.27 -5.63 0.43
N SER A 7 23.25 -6.95 0.27
CA SER A 7 23.35 -7.93 1.37
C SER A 7 22.39 -7.64 2.53
N CYS A 8 21.17 -7.23 2.19
CA CYS A 8 20.10 -6.96 3.16
C CYS A 8 18.76 -7.40 2.59
N ARG A 9 17.83 -7.74 3.49
CA ARG A 9 16.44 -8.04 3.11
C ARG A 9 15.67 -6.75 2.86
N LEU A 10 14.88 -6.73 1.78
CA LEU A 10 14.23 -5.52 1.30
C LEU A 10 12.79 -5.81 0.87
N GLY A 11 11.88 -4.92 1.30
CA GLY A 11 10.58 -4.78 0.68
C GLY A 11 10.66 -3.82 -0.51
N VAL A 12 9.97 -4.14 -1.60
CA VAL A 12 9.84 -3.29 -2.79
C VAL A 12 8.36 -3.11 -3.08
N VAL A 13 7.93 -1.87 -3.27
CA VAL A 13 6.59 -1.54 -3.75
C VAL A 13 6.74 -0.70 -5.01
N VAL A 14 6.03 -1.10 -6.05
CA VAL A 14 5.85 -0.28 -7.26
C VAL A 14 4.47 0.34 -7.18
N GLY A 15 4.38 1.64 -7.41
CA GLY A 15 3.13 2.36 -7.33
C GLY A 15 2.98 3.42 -8.41
N ASP A 16 1.75 3.90 -8.55
CA ASP A 16 1.36 4.92 -9.53
C ASP A 16 0.36 5.90 -8.90
N SER A 17 0.14 7.02 -9.58
CA SER A 17 -0.87 8.00 -9.21
C SER A 17 -2.28 7.51 -9.56
N ARG A 18 -3.25 7.80 -8.68
CA ARG A 18 -4.67 7.56 -8.93
C ARG A 18 -5.53 8.66 -8.35
N THR A 19 -6.72 8.81 -8.91
CA THR A 19 -7.78 9.61 -8.29
C THR A 19 -8.55 8.77 -7.28
N GLN A 20 -9.22 9.46 -6.36
CA GLN A 20 -10.11 8.85 -5.37
C GLN A 20 -11.51 9.45 -5.47
N PRO A 21 -12.59 8.66 -5.37
CA PRO A 21 -13.94 9.19 -5.40
C PRO A 21 -14.16 10.29 -4.37
N MET A 22 -14.91 11.33 -4.79
CA MET A 22 -15.31 12.46 -3.93
C MET A 22 -14.15 13.33 -3.41
N ARG A 23 -12.95 13.21 -3.99
CA ARG A 23 -11.76 14.03 -3.64
C ARG A 23 -11.13 14.62 -4.89
N LEU A 24 -10.72 15.89 -4.81
CA LEU A 24 -9.92 16.53 -5.85
C LEU A 24 -8.44 16.20 -5.64
N GLY A 25 -7.74 15.84 -6.71
CA GLY A 25 -6.31 15.53 -6.72
C GLY A 25 -5.98 14.05 -6.90
N CYS A 26 -4.69 13.76 -7.05
CA CYS A 26 -4.14 12.40 -7.18
C CYS A 26 -3.40 12.01 -5.90
N VAL A 27 -3.37 10.71 -5.62
CA VAL A 27 -2.58 10.08 -4.55
C VAL A 27 -1.86 8.85 -5.08
N GLY A 28 -0.85 8.38 -4.36
CA GLY A 28 -0.15 7.15 -4.67
C GLY A 28 -0.93 5.89 -4.31
N ILE A 29 -0.91 4.89 -5.18
CA ILE A 29 -1.38 3.53 -4.89
C ILE A 29 -0.35 2.48 -5.30
N ALA A 30 -0.28 1.37 -4.56
CA ALA A 30 0.55 0.24 -4.95
C ALA A 30 -0.08 -0.52 -6.14
N LEU A 31 0.76 -0.82 -7.14
CA LEU A 31 0.44 -1.70 -8.25
C LEU A 31 0.96 -3.13 -8.02
N GLY A 32 2.05 -3.26 -7.26
CA GLY A 32 2.63 -4.55 -6.90
C GLY A 32 3.67 -4.41 -5.81
N CYS A 33 3.89 -5.48 -5.04
CA CYS A 33 4.90 -5.51 -3.98
C CYS A 33 5.58 -6.87 -3.84
N SER A 34 6.80 -6.83 -3.31
CA SER A 34 7.59 -7.99 -2.92
C SER A 34 8.21 -7.72 -1.55
N GLY A 35 8.31 -8.75 -0.73
CA GLY A 35 9.00 -8.70 0.56
C GLY A 35 8.29 -7.90 1.66
N LEU A 36 6.99 -7.62 1.51
CA LEU A 36 6.16 -7.05 2.57
C LEU A 36 4.70 -7.46 2.38
N ARG A 37 3.95 -7.47 3.49
CA ARG A 37 2.52 -7.71 3.45
C ARG A 37 1.77 -6.46 2.94
N PRO A 38 1.06 -6.52 1.80
CA PRO A 38 0.39 -5.36 1.24
C PRO A 38 -0.80 -4.88 2.06
N VAL A 39 -1.54 -5.84 2.64
CA VAL A 39 -2.69 -5.60 3.51
C VAL A 39 -2.51 -6.37 4.80
N GLU A 40 -2.42 -5.66 5.92
CA GLU A 40 -2.34 -6.28 7.23
C GLU A 40 -3.74 -6.33 7.86
N ASP A 41 -4.22 -7.54 8.13
CA ASP A 41 -5.47 -7.76 8.84
C ASP A 41 -5.29 -7.42 10.32
N ALA A 42 -5.94 -6.36 10.78
CA ALA A 42 -5.90 -5.93 12.17
C ALA A 42 -7.11 -6.41 12.98
N ARG A 43 -8.03 -7.16 12.36
CA ARG A 43 -9.22 -7.67 13.05
C ARG A 43 -8.81 -8.65 14.14
N GLY A 44 -9.51 -8.62 15.27
CA GLY A 44 -9.14 -9.40 16.45
C GLY A 44 -8.10 -8.74 17.36
N SER A 45 -7.37 -7.72 16.87
CA SER A 45 -6.49 -6.92 17.75
C SER A 45 -7.31 -5.97 18.63
N LYS A 46 -6.72 -5.53 19.75
CA LYS A 46 -7.38 -4.64 20.71
C LYS A 46 -6.91 -3.19 20.53
N ASP A 47 -7.85 -2.26 20.63
CA ASP A 47 -7.58 -0.83 20.71
C ASP A 47 -7.04 -0.42 22.09
N LEU A 48 -6.77 0.89 22.26
CA LEU A 48 -6.27 1.47 23.51
C LEU A 48 -7.20 1.29 24.72
N PHE A 49 -8.48 0.96 24.48
CA PHE A 49 -9.49 0.74 25.51
C PHE A 49 -9.87 -0.74 25.65
N GLY A 50 -9.10 -1.64 25.02
CA GLY A 50 -9.31 -3.07 25.07
C GLY A 50 -10.46 -3.58 24.19
N LYS A 51 -11.04 -2.74 23.32
CA LYS A 51 -12.09 -3.16 22.39
C LYS A 51 -11.48 -3.82 21.16
N GLU A 52 -12.10 -4.89 20.71
CA GLU A 52 -11.66 -5.63 19.54
C GLU A 52 -11.99 -4.89 18.24
N LEU A 53 -11.03 -4.83 17.32
CA LEU A 53 -11.25 -4.32 15.96
C LEU A 53 -12.00 -5.38 15.13
N THR A 54 -13.09 -4.99 14.49
CA THR A 54 -13.95 -5.91 13.72
C THR A 54 -13.81 -5.78 12.20
N ILE A 55 -13.37 -4.61 11.71
CA ILE A 55 -13.36 -4.28 10.27
C ILE A 55 -11.94 -4.05 9.73
N THR A 56 -11.04 -3.55 10.56
CA THR A 56 -9.80 -2.88 10.11
C THR A 56 -8.85 -3.80 9.35
N SER A 57 -8.64 -3.48 8.07
CA SER A 57 -7.52 -3.96 7.26
C SER A 57 -6.63 -2.78 6.89
N LYS A 58 -5.35 -2.83 7.23
CA LYS A 58 -4.38 -1.76 6.98
C LYS A 58 -3.76 -1.95 5.60
N ALA A 59 -4.01 -1.03 4.68
CA ALA A 59 -3.41 -1.02 3.34
C ALA A 59 -1.95 -0.51 3.39
N THR A 60 -1.06 -1.32 3.96
CA THR A 60 0.35 -0.97 4.21
C THR A 60 1.07 -0.54 2.94
N ALA A 61 0.94 -1.29 1.84
CA ALA A 61 1.60 -0.94 0.58
C ALA A 61 1.11 0.40 0.01
N ASP A 62 -0.20 0.64 0.02
CA ASP A 62 -0.79 1.89 -0.49
C ASP A 62 -0.38 3.10 0.36
N ASN A 63 -0.38 2.95 1.69
CA ASN A 63 0.08 4.01 2.59
C ASN A 63 1.56 4.37 2.35
N LEU A 64 2.41 3.37 2.09
CA LEU A 64 3.82 3.61 1.75
C LEU A 64 3.97 4.38 0.43
N VAL A 65 3.24 3.99 -0.62
CA VAL A 65 3.29 4.70 -1.92
C VAL A 65 2.73 6.11 -1.79
N SER A 66 1.61 6.28 -1.10
CA SER A 66 1.01 7.60 -0.83
C SER A 66 1.98 8.52 -0.10
N ALA A 67 2.72 8.02 0.91
CA ALA A 67 3.75 8.78 1.59
C ALA A 67 4.96 9.09 0.69
N ALA A 68 5.43 8.09 -0.08
CA ALA A 68 6.57 8.26 -1.00
C ALA A 68 6.30 9.31 -2.07
N ARG A 69 5.07 9.41 -2.58
CA ARG A 69 4.67 10.39 -3.62
C ARG A 69 4.86 11.84 -3.18
N LEU A 70 4.72 12.16 -1.89
CA LEU A 70 5.01 13.50 -1.38
C LEU A 70 6.48 13.92 -1.59
N ILE A 71 7.39 12.94 -1.65
CA ILE A 71 8.82 13.15 -1.89
C ILE A 71 9.16 12.99 -3.37
N MET A 72 8.57 12.01 -4.04
CA MET A 72 8.81 11.76 -5.47
C MET A 72 8.32 12.90 -6.37
N GLY A 73 7.27 13.60 -5.94
CA GLY A 73 6.54 14.54 -6.78
C GLY A 73 5.69 13.83 -7.82
N GLU A 74 5.11 14.61 -8.73
CA GLU A 74 4.17 14.14 -9.76
C GLU A 74 4.55 14.62 -11.18
N ALA A 75 5.68 15.30 -11.33
CA ALA A 75 6.09 15.96 -12.56
C ALA A 75 7.62 15.87 -12.78
N GLY A 76 8.27 17.02 -12.99
CA GLY A 76 9.68 17.12 -13.38
C GLY A 76 10.67 17.10 -12.22
N GLU A 77 10.26 16.71 -11.01
CA GLU A 77 11.11 16.70 -9.81
C GLU A 77 12.28 15.72 -9.94
N GLY A 78 12.13 14.66 -10.75
CA GLY A 78 13.21 13.73 -11.08
C GLY A 78 13.59 12.81 -9.92
N ILE A 79 12.65 12.53 -8.99
CA ILE A 79 12.86 11.63 -7.85
C ILE A 79 12.06 10.33 -8.09
N PRO A 80 12.66 9.29 -8.70
CA PRO A 80 11.93 8.10 -9.13
C PRO A 80 11.75 7.04 -8.05
N ALA A 81 12.41 7.18 -6.90
CA ALA A 81 12.37 6.19 -5.82
C ALA A 81 12.62 6.83 -4.45
N VAL A 82 12.02 6.23 -3.42
CA VAL A 82 12.16 6.63 -2.02
C VAL A 82 12.47 5.40 -1.19
N VAL A 83 13.38 5.54 -0.21
CA VAL A 83 13.69 4.49 0.76
C VAL A 83 12.96 4.77 2.06
N VAL A 84 12.08 3.85 2.46
CA VAL A 84 11.42 3.89 3.76
C VAL A 84 12.16 2.95 4.72
N ARG A 85 12.40 3.39 5.95
CA ARG A 85 13.09 2.62 6.99
C ARG A 85 12.25 2.57 8.26
N GLY A 86 12.38 1.48 9.02
CA GLY A 86 11.66 1.28 10.29
C GLY A 86 10.33 0.53 10.14
N LEU A 87 10.03 0.03 8.94
CA LEU A 87 8.93 -0.90 8.72
C LEU A 87 9.33 -2.29 9.25
N GLU A 88 8.51 -2.86 10.12
CA GLU A 88 8.66 -4.23 10.60
C GLU A 88 7.96 -5.22 9.65
N GLY A 89 8.30 -6.50 9.74
CA GLY A 89 7.60 -7.55 8.98
C GLY A 89 8.00 -7.65 7.50
N ILE A 90 9.29 -7.47 7.19
CA ILE A 90 9.83 -7.86 5.88
C ILE A 90 9.77 -9.39 5.76
N GLU A 91 9.04 -9.84 4.76
CA GLU A 91 8.80 -11.25 4.44
C GLU A 91 9.57 -11.61 3.15
N ASP A 92 9.60 -12.89 2.76
CA ASP A 92 10.24 -13.33 1.52
C ASP A 92 9.20 -13.50 0.39
N GLY A 93 9.57 -13.12 -0.83
CA GLY A 93 8.80 -13.43 -2.04
C GLY A 93 7.84 -12.34 -2.53
N ASN A 94 7.19 -12.62 -3.67
CA ASN A 94 6.16 -11.76 -4.24
C ASN A 94 4.88 -11.87 -3.43
N CYS A 95 4.22 -10.74 -3.18
CA CYS A 95 2.98 -10.69 -2.44
C CYS A 95 1.88 -10.16 -3.37
N GLU A 96 0.82 -10.93 -3.54
CA GLU A 96 -0.37 -10.46 -4.25
C GLU A 96 -1.09 -9.42 -3.41
N ILE A 97 -1.44 -8.30 -4.04
CA ILE A 97 -2.28 -7.27 -3.42
C ILE A 97 -3.72 -7.75 -3.54
N PRO A 98 -4.43 -8.00 -2.43
CA PRO A 98 -5.83 -8.42 -2.49
C PRO A 98 -6.68 -7.35 -3.18
N ILE A 99 -7.50 -7.78 -4.13
CA ILE A 99 -8.45 -6.91 -4.84
C ILE A 99 -9.88 -7.32 -4.51
N PHE A 100 -10.77 -6.35 -4.42
CA PHE A 100 -12.21 -6.62 -4.40
C PHE A 100 -12.70 -6.87 -5.82
N SER A 101 -13.65 -7.79 -5.96
CA SER A 101 -14.45 -7.87 -7.18
C SER A 101 -15.25 -6.57 -7.38
N LYS A 102 -15.78 -6.35 -8.60
CA LYS A 102 -16.64 -5.20 -8.88
C LYS A 102 -17.82 -5.13 -7.91
N ASP A 103 -18.43 -6.28 -7.62
CA ASP A 103 -19.65 -6.38 -6.80
C ASP A 103 -19.37 -6.12 -5.31
N GLU A 104 -18.17 -6.44 -4.83
CA GLU A 104 -17.74 -6.15 -3.46
C GLU A 104 -17.17 -4.73 -3.30
N CYS A 105 -16.77 -4.10 -4.40
CA CYS A 105 -16.14 -2.79 -4.35
C CYS A 105 -17.14 -1.71 -3.97
N MET A 106 -16.92 -1.04 -2.84
CA MET A 106 -17.78 0.04 -2.34
C MET A 106 -18.02 1.18 -3.36
N TYR A 107 -17.10 1.40 -4.30
CA TYR A 107 -17.22 2.45 -5.30
C TYR A 107 -17.95 1.99 -6.57
N TYR A 108 -17.75 0.74 -6.99
CA TYR A 108 -18.20 0.26 -8.30
C TYR A 108 -19.41 -0.66 -8.24
N SER A 109 -19.77 -1.19 -7.07
CA SER A 109 -20.89 -2.12 -6.90
C SER A 109 -22.24 -1.53 -7.30
N ASN A 110 -22.41 -0.22 -7.15
CA ASN A 110 -23.64 0.50 -7.49
C ASN A 110 -23.59 1.23 -8.85
N ILE A 111 -22.49 1.11 -9.60
CA ILE A 111 -22.40 1.74 -10.93
C ILE A 111 -23.05 0.80 -11.94
N ALA A 112 -24.26 1.18 -12.38
CA ALA A 112 -25.01 0.50 -13.42
C ALA A 112 -24.20 0.41 -14.72
N HIS A 113 -24.39 -0.70 -15.45
CA HIS A 113 -23.79 -0.90 -16.78
C HIS A 113 -24.33 0.08 -17.81
#